data_AF-A0A1Q9LLR5-F1
#
_entry.id   AF-A0A1Q9LLR5-F1
#
_cell.length_a   1.000
_cell.length_b   1.000
_cell.length_c   1.000
_cell.angle_alpha   90.00
_cell.angle_beta   90.00
_cell.angle_gamma   90.00
#
_symmetry.space_group_name_H-M   'P 1'
#
loop_
_entity.id
_entity.type
_entity.pdbx_description
1 polymer ?
#
loop_
_entity_poly.entity_id
_entity_poly.type
_entity_poly.pdbx_seq_one_letter_code
_entity_poly.pdbx_strand_id
1 'polypeptide(L)'
;MIDRARQRQATRRTPAQVAAAAVGVVLLVIGVLGLVDTGFSDFGSTPASSDATVVAGLGGSTLLNLAHVVLGAFALLCASGAGRVRLFGLVGSLAFLALTAYDVVSLINGAVGDPLGTHWPALILHVACLVVAGAVVFLSDRPGGPDRA
;
A
#
# COMPACT_ATOMS: atom_id res chain seq x y z
N MET A 1 21.43 24.17 29.75
CA MET A 1 21.60 22.78 29.25
C MET A 1 20.35 21.90 29.33
N ILE A 2 19.22 22.38 29.87
CA ILE A 2 17.98 21.59 30.05
C ILE A 2 17.12 21.52 28.76
N ASP A 3 17.28 22.45 27.80
CA ASP A 3 16.51 22.44 26.55
C ASP A 3 16.82 21.30 25.57
N ARG A 4 18.06 20.78 25.59
CA ARG A 4 18.44 19.68 24.67
C ARG A 4 17.85 18.32 25.07
N ALA A 5 17.47 18.14 26.34
CA ALA A 5 16.81 16.92 26.80
C ALA A 5 15.36 16.83 26.31
N ARG A 6 14.65 17.96 26.24
CA ARG A 6 13.32 18.05 25.60
C ARG A 6 13.39 17.91 24.08
N GLN A 7 14.42 18.46 23.44
CA GLN A 7 14.64 18.30 21.99
C GLN A 7 15.05 16.86 21.57
N ARG A 8 15.54 16.04 22.50
CA ARG A 8 15.88 14.63 22.28
C ARG A 8 14.74 13.64 22.55
N GLN A 9 13.54 14.12 22.90
CA GLN A 9 12.33 13.38 22.57
C GLN A 9 12.12 13.47 21.06
N ALA A 10 13.00 12.82 20.29
CA ALA A 10 12.68 12.44 18.93
C ALA A 10 11.35 11.69 19.03
N THR A 11 10.29 12.27 18.48
CA THR A 11 8.94 11.70 18.47
C THR A 11 9.05 10.27 17.98
N ARG A 12 9.04 9.31 18.92
CA ARG A 12 9.27 7.90 18.61
C ARG A 12 8.08 7.47 17.76
N ARG A 13 8.31 7.17 16.49
CA ARG A 13 7.22 6.75 15.57
C ARG A 13 6.49 5.57 16.19
N THR A 14 5.16 5.62 16.20
CA THR A 14 4.35 4.51 16.72
C THR A 14 4.47 3.30 15.79
N PRO A 15 4.24 2.07 16.28
CA PRO A 15 4.24 0.88 15.42
C PRO A 15 3.29 1.00 14.23
N ALA A 16 2.11 1.62 14.42
CA ALA A 16 1.17 1.90 13.35
C ALA A 16 1.76 2.82 12.27
N GLN A 17 2.50 3.87 12.67
CA GLN A 17 3.17 4.77 11.73
C GLN A 17 4.28 4.06 10.95
N VAL A 18 5.04 3.18 11.61
CA VAL A 18 6.08 2.39 10.95
C VAL A 18 5.46 1.42 9.94
N ALA A 19 4.37 0.74 10.31
CA ALA A 19 3.65 -0.17 9.40
C ALA A 19 3.07 0.57 8.19
N ALA A 20 2.42 1.71 8.40
CA ALA A 20 1.91 2.56 7.31
C ALA A 20 3.05 3.07 6.41
N ALA A 21 4.18 3.48 7.01
CA ALA A 21 5.35 3.90 6.25
C ALA A 21 5.93 2.76 5.41
N ALA A 22 6.03 1.54 5.96
CA ALA A 22 6.53 0.38 5.24
C ALA A 22 5.65 0.03 4.03
N VAL A 23 4.32 0.00 4.20
CA VAL A 23 3.38 -0.17 3.07
C VAL A 23 3.58 0.92 2.03
N GLY A 24 3.69 2.18 2.47
CA GLY A 24 3.90 3.31 1.58
C GLY A 24 5.17 3.21 0.75
N VAL A 25 6.30 2.85 1.37
CA VAL A 25 7.57 2.65 0.66
C VAL A 25 7.47 1.48 -0.32
N VAL A 26 6.94 0.33 0.11
CA VAL A 26 6.83 -0.86 -0.74
C VAL A 26 6.00 -0.57 -2.00
N LEU A 27 4.83 0.05 -1.83
CA LEU A 27 3.96 0.38 -2.96
C LEU A 27 4.58 1.44 -3.88
N LEU A 28 5.28 2.44 -3.33
CA LEU A 28 5.98 3.41 -4.16
C LEU A 28 7.11 2.76 -4.97
N VAL A 29 7.90 1.87 -4.36
CA VAL A 29 8.96 1.16 -5.08
C VAL A 29 8.36 0.31 -6.21
N ILE A 30 7.33 -0.48 -5.91
CA ILE A 30 6.66 -1.34 -6.90
C ILE A 30 6.04 -0.49 -8.01
N GLY A 31 5.23 0.52 -7.65
CA GLY A 31 4.52 1.35 -8.62
C GLY A 31 5.46 2.20 -9.48
N VAL A 32 6.54 2.77 -8.92
CA VAL A 32 7.51 3.53 -9.70
C VAL A 32 8.29 2.62 -10.64
N LEU A 33 8.77 1.47 -10.17
CA LEU A 33 9.49 0.52 -11.03
C LEU A 33 8.59 -0.03 -12.14
N GLY A 34 7.35 -0.36 -11.81
CA GLY A 34 6.36 -0.79 -12.79
C GLY A 34 6.01 0.30 -13.79
N LEU A 35 5.91 1.57 -13.37
CA LEU A 35 5.66 2.69 -14.30
C LEU A 35 6.86 2.95 -15.23
N VAL A 36 8.08 2.76 -14.74
CA VAL A 36 9.30 2.82 -15.57
C VAL A 36 9.30 1.71 -16.63
N ASP A 37 8.81 0.52 -16.28
CA ASP A 37 8.73 -0.65 -17.17
C ASP A 37 7.59 -0.52 -18.20
N THR A 38 6.37 -0.22 -17.72
CA THR A 38 5.14 -0.14 -18.54
C THR A 38 5.01 1.16 -19.34
N GLY A 39 5.69 2.22 -18.90
CA GLY A 39 5.54 3.56 -19.47
C GLY A 39 4.10 4.07 -19.37
N PHE A 40 3.70 4.93 -20.32
CA PHE A 40 2.35 5.49 -20.44
C PHE A 40 1.53 4.88 -21.59
N SER A 41 2.01 3.79 -22.16
CA SER A 41 1.38 3.13 -23.31
C SER A 41 0.42 2.01 -22.90
N ASP A 42 0.54 1.47 -21.70
CA ASP A 42 -0.18 0.26 -21.27
C ASP A 42 -1.27 0.54 -20.22
N PHE A 43 -2.18 1.45 -20.57
CA PHE A 43 -3.37 1.76 -19.76
C PHE A 43 -4.49 0.71 -19.88
N GLY A 44 -4.31 -0.36 -20.66
CA GLY A 44 -5.32 -1.42 -20.79
C GLY A 44 -4.81 -2.73 -21.39
N SER A 45 -5.36 -3.84 -20.87
CA SER A 45 -5.35 -5.21 -21.42
C SER A 45 -4.03 -5.69 -22.02
N THR A 46 -3.04 -5.99 -21.19
CA THR A 46 -1.91 -6.83 -21.65
C THR A 46 -2.45 -8.24 -21.97
N PRO A 47 -2.12 -8.85 -23.13
CA PRO A 47 -2.53 -10.23 -23.42
C PRO A 47 -2.00 -11.16 -22.34
N ALA A 48 -2.82 -12.10 -21.89
CA ALA A 48 -2.56 -13.03 -20.78
C ALA A 48 -1.39 -14.03 -21.00
N SER A 49 -0.42 -13.75 -21.89
CA SER A 49 0.52 -14.75 -22.39
C SER A 49 1.94 -14.26 -22.71
N SER A 50 2.42 -13.14 -22.17
CA SER A 50 3.86 -12.83 -22.23
C SER A 50 4.46 -12.86 -20.83
N ASP A 51 5.28 -13.88 -20.61
CA ASP A 51 6.05 -14.15 -19.40
C ASP A 51 6.61 -12.88 -18.76
N ALA A 52 6.14 -12.61 -17.54
CA ALA A 52 6.76 -11.74 -16.54
C ALA A 52 7.14 -10.30 -16.99
N THR A 53 6.22 -9.35 -16.77
CA THR A 53 6.61 -7.95 -16.53
C THR A 53 7.38 -7.84 -15.20
N VAL A 54 8.36 -6.93 -15.17
CA VAL A 54 9.68 -7.10 -14.53
C VAL A 54 9.67 -7.08 -12.99
N VAL A 55 8.58 -6.65 -12.35
CA VAL A 55 8.41 -6.78 -10.89
C VAL A 55 7.77 -8.12 -10.50
N ALA A 56 8.17 -9.20 -11.18
CA ALA A 56 7.67 -10.56 -10.96
C ALA A 56 6.13 -10.63 -10.95
N GLY A 57 5.49 -9.91 -11.87
CA GLY A 57 4.05 -9.72 -11.93
C GLY A 57 3.59 -8.40 -11.32
N LEU A 58 4.11 -7.95 -10.18
CA LEU A 58 3.49 -6.93 -9.28
C LEU A 58 3.05 -5.60 -9.92
N GLY A 59 3.55 -5.26 -11.11
CA GLY A 59 3.23 -4.02 -11.82
C GLY A 59 2.32 -4.17 -13.05
N GLY A 60 1.50 -5.23 -13.14
CA GLY A 60 0.76 -5.70 -14.33
C GLY A 60 0.14 -4.73 -15.36
N SER A 61 -0.08 -3.45 -15.04
CA SER A 61 -0.48 -2.40 -16.01
C SER A 61 -0.03 -1.01 -15.58
N THR A 62 0.03 -0.04 -16.50
CA THR A 62 0.27 1.38 -16.15
C THR A 62 -0.73 1.88 -15.11
N LEU A 63 -2.00 1.46 -15.21
CA LEU A 63 -3.07 1.85 -14.29
C LEU A 63 -2.82 1.31 -12.87
N LEU A 64 -2.47 0.03 -12.74
CA LEU A 64 -2.17 -0.57 -11.44
C LEU A 64 -0.95 0.07 -10.78
N ASN A 65 0.10 0.35 -11.57
CA ASN A 65 1.30 1.03 -11.09
C ASN A 65 0.99 2.44 -10.57
N LEU A 66 0.15 3.18 -11.29
CA LEU A 66 -0.30 4.50 -10.85
C LEU A 66 -1.12 4.39 -9.54
N ALA A 67 -1.98 3.38 -9.42
CA ALA A 67 -2.71 3.11 -8.20
C ALA A 67 -1.77 2.82 -7.02
N HIS A 68 -0.72 2.01 -7.21
CA HIS A 68 0.31 1.75 -6.19
C HIS A 68 1.05 3.03 -5.80
N VAL A 69 1.42 3.88 -6.75
CA VAL A 69 2.07 5.16 -6.45
C VAL A 69 1.16 6.06 -5.60
N VAL A 70 -0.11 6.20 -5.99
CA VAL A 70 -1.08 7.04 -5.26
C VAL A 70 -1.32 6.50 -3.86
N LEU A 71 -1.58 5.20 -3.73
CA LEU A 71 -1.80 4.54 -2.43
C LEU A 71 -0.55 4.59 -1.55
N GLY A 72 0.63 4.39 -2.15
CA GLY A 72 1.90 4.45 -1.46
C GLY A 72 2.22 5.85 -0.93
N ALA A 73 2.03 6.88 -1.76
CA ALA A 73 2.15 8.27 -1.35
C ALA A 73 1.15 8.64 -0.25
N PHE A 74 -0.11 8.22 -0.40
CA PHE A 74 -1.14 8.41 0.63
C PHE A 74 -0.75 7.78 1.97
N ALA A 75 -0.24 6.53 1.95
CA ALA A 75 0.23 5.84 3.15
C ALA A 75 1.39 6.58 3.83
N LEU A 76 2.37 7.07 3.08
CA LEU A 76 3.48 7.87 3.62
C LEU A 76 3.01 9.21 4.22
N LEU A 77 2.09 9.90 3.54
CA LEU A 77 1.50 11.14 4.03
C LEU A 77 0.76 10.90 5.35
N CYS A 78 0.03 9.79 5.48
CA CYS A 78 -0.65 9.42 6.71
C CYS A 78 0.30 8.94 7.82
N ALA A 79 1.41 8.30 7.48
CA ALA A 79 2.42 7.88 8.44
C ALA A 79 3.09 9.08 9.16
N SER A 80 3.00 10.29 8.59
CA SER A 80 3.62 11.51 9.15
C SER A 80 2.97 12.01 10.45
N GLY A 81 1.80 11.50 10.86
CA GLY A 81 1.09 12.01 12.04
C GLY A 81 0.24 10.97 12.76
N ALA A 82 0.23 11.01 14.10
CA ALA A 82 -0.47 10.03 14.94
C ALA A 82 -1.99 9.98 14.69
N GLY A 83 -2.63 11.11 14.39
CA GLY A 83 -4.05 11.11 14.01
C GLY A 83 -4.32 10.66 12.57
N ARG A 84 -3.36 10.86 11.65
CA ARG A 84 -3.51 10.55 10.22
C ARG A 84 -3.31 9.06 9.93
N VAL A 85 -2.57 8.35 10.78
CA VAL A 85 -2.32 6.91 10.56
C VAL A 85 -3.60 6.07 10.65
N ARG A 86 -4.55 6.48 11.50
CA ARG A 86 -5.88 5.85 11.58
C ARG A 86 -6.68 6.04 10.29
N LEU A 87 -6.55 7.21 9.66
CA LEU A 87 -7.16 7.46 8.34
C LEU A 87 -6.60 6.50 7.28
N PHE A 88 -5.28 6.26 7.28
CA PHE A 88 -4.70 5.23 6.42
C PHE A 88 -5.24 3.84 6.73
N GLY A 89 -5.35 3.47 8.02
CA GLY A 89 -5.92 2.18 8.39
C GLY A 89 -7.31 1.98 7.79
N LEU A 90 -8.22 2.95 7.95
CA LEU A 90 -9.61 2.84 7.47
C LEU A 90 -9.70 2.90 5.93
N VAL A 91 -9.11 3.92 5.32
CA VAL A 91 -9.19 4.13 3.86
C VAL A 91 -8.38 3.05 3.13
N GLY A 92 -7.21 2.70 3.65
CA GLY A 92 -6.37 1.64 3.13
C GLY A 92 -7.05 0.28 3.21
N SER A 93 -7.69 -0.06 4.34
CA SER A 93 -8.45 -1.31 4.45
C SER A 93 -9.56 -1.37 3.39
N LEU A 94 -10.30 -0.29 3.18
CA LEU A 94 -11.33 -0.28 2.14
C LEU A 94 -10.74 -0.41 0.73
N ALA A 95 -9.66 0.33 0.43
CA ALA A 95 -9.01 0.29 -0.88
C ALA A 95 -8.42 -1.09 -1.19
N PHE A 96 -7.66 -1.68 -0.27
CA PHE A 96 -7.06 -3.00 -0.47
C PHE A 96 -8.08 -4.13 -0.43
N LEU A 97 -9.19 -3.98 0.30
CA LEU A 97 -10.31 -4.91 0.21
C LEU A 97 -10.94 -4.89 -1.18
N ALA A 98 -11.16 -3.69 -1.74
CA ALA A 98 -11.70 -3.53 -3.08
C ALA A 98 -10.76 -4.10 -4.14
N LEU A 99 -9.46 -3.80 -4.07
CA LEU A 99 -8.44 -4.37 -4.97
C LEU A 99 -8.34 -5.88 -4.85
N THR A 100 -8.34 -6.41 -3.63
CA THR A 100 -8.33 -7.87 -3.39
C THR A 100 -9.56 -8.54 -4.00
N ALA A 101 -10.76 -7.97 -3.78
CA ALA A 101 -11.99 -8.50 -4.35
C ALA A 101 -11.97 -8.46 -5.88
N TYR A 102 -11.49 -7.35 -6.46
CA TYR A 102 -11.31 -7.22 -7.90
C TYR A 102 -10.37 -8.29 -8.44
N ASP A 103 -9.20 -8.47 -7.83
CA ASP A 103 -8.21 -9.44 -8.30
C ASP A 103 -8.75 -10.87 -8.27
N VAL A 104 -9.43 -11.24 -7.19
CA VAL A 104 -10.07 -12.56 -7.06
C VAL A 104 -11.08 -12.78 -8.18
N VAL A 105 -11.94 -11.79 -8.44
CA VAL A 105 -12.94 -11.87 -9.52
C VAL A 105 -12.23 -11.94 -10.89
N SER A 106 -11.23 -11.11 -11.14
CA SER A 106 -10.47 -11.09 -12.40
C SER A 106 -9.81 -12.44 -12.66
N LEU A 107 -9.07 -12.99 -11.68
CA LEU A 107 -8.35 -14.25 -11.80
C LEU A 107 -9.28 -15.45 -12.00
N ILE A 108 -10.43 -15.50 -11.32
CA ILE A 108 -11.42 -16.57 -11.51
C ILE A 108 -12.03 -16.53 -12.92
N ASN A 109 -12.15 -15.34 -13.51
CA ASN A 109 -12.63 -15.16 -14.89
C ASN A 109 -11.50 -15.26 -15.95
N GLY A 110 -10.30 -15.68 -15.56
CA GLY A 110 -9.16 -15.86 -16.46
C GLY A 110 -8.46 -14.57 -16.89
N ALA A 111 -8.77 -13.43 -16.26
CA ALA A 111 -8.12 -12.12 -16.46
C ALA A 111 -8.06 -11.63 -17.93
N VAL A 112 -8.99 -12.09 -18.79
CA VAL A 112 -9.01 -11.71 -20.20
C VAL A 112 -9.48 -10.27 -20.36
N GLY A 113 -8.63 -9.40 -20.93
CA GLY A 113 -8.97 -7.99 -21.15
C GLY A 113 -8.98 -7.15 -19.86
N ASP A 114 -8.32 -7.62 -18.81
CA ASP A 114 -8.32 -6.96 -17.51
C ASP A 114 -7.54 -5.63 -17.56
N PRO A 115 -8.17 -4.48 -17.26
CA PRO A 115 -7.50 -3.18 -17.24
C PRO A 115 -6.42 -3.05 -16.17
N LEU A 116 -6.44 -3.86 -15.10
CA LEU A 116 -5.41 -3.81 -14.06
C LEU A 116 -4.23 -4.75 -14.36
N GLY A 117 -4.36 -5.69 -15.29
CA GLY A 117 -3.35 -6.71 -15.55
C GLY A 117 -3.12 -7.61 -14.32
N THR A 118 -4.21 -8.07 -13.69
CA THR A 118 -4.13 -8.86 -12.45
C THR A 118 -3.38 -10.18 -12.67
N HIS A 119 -2.54 -10.51 -11.70
CA HIS A 119 -1.74 -11.72 -11.61
C HIS A 119 -1.63 -12.12 -10.12
N TRP A 120 -1.23 -13.36 -9.85
CA TRP A 120 -1.15 -13.91 -8.48
C TRP A 120 -0.31 -13.08 -7.50
N PRO A 121 0.91 -12.62 -7.86
CA PRO A 121 1.69 -11.72 -7.02
C PRO A 121 0.97 -10.44 -6.56
N ALA A 122 0.24 -9.72 -7.41
CA ALA A 122 -0.51 -8.52 -7.01
C ALA A 122 -1.62 -8.85 -6.03
N LEU A 123 -2.34 -9.95 -6.25
CA LEU A 123 -3.34 -10.41 -5.30
C LEU A 123 -2.71 -10.62 -3.90
N ILE A 124 -1.56 -11.30 -3.84
CA ILE A 124 -0.84 -11.53 -2.58
C ILE A 124 -0.44 -10.19 -1.93
N LEU A 125 0.08 -9.24 -2.72
CA LEU A 125 0.43 -7.91 -2.24
C LEU A 125 -0.79 -7.17 -1.67
N HIS A 126 -1.92 -7.16 -2.39
CA HIS A 126 -3.13 -6.48 -1.94
C HIS A 126 -3.71 -7.10 -0.67
N VAL A 127 -3.70 -8.42 -0.54
CA VAL A 127 -4.09 -9.12 0.70
C VAL A 127 -3.15 -8.74 1.84
N ALA A 128 -1.83 -8.72 1.62
CA ALA A 128 -0.87 -8.35 2.65
C ALA A 128 -1.08 -6.89 3.10
N CYS A 129 -1.29 -5.97 2.16
CA CYS A 129 -1.60 -4.57 2.45
C CYS A 129 -2.94 -4.41 3.19
N LEU A 130 -3.98 -5.17 2.84
CA LEU A 130 -5.26 -5.20 3.54
C LEU A 130 -5.09 -5.61 5.00
N VAL A 131 -4.35 -6.70 5.25
CA VAL A 131 -4.07 -7.19 6.61
C VAL A 131 -3.31 -6.14 7.41
N VAL A 132 -2.28 -5.52 6.84
CA VAL A 132 -1.51 -4.46 7.54
C VAL A 132 -2.37 -3.24 7.80
N ALA A 133 -3.17 -2.77 6.84
CA ALA A 133 -4.08 -1.64 7.03
C ALA A 133 -5.11 -1.92 8.13
N GLY A 134 -5.68 -3.13 8.17
CA GLY A 134 -6.57 -3.57 9.24
C GLY A 134 -5.85 -3.57 10.59
N ALA A 135 -4.65 -4.14 10.66
CA ALA A 135 -3.81 -4.12 11.86
C ALA A 135 -3.50 -2.69 12.33
N VAL A 136 -3.28 -1.74 11.41
CA VAL A 136 -3.06 -0.32 11.72
C VAL A 136 -4.28 0.28 12.41
N VAL A 137 -5.51 -0.04 12.02
CA VAL A 137 -6.73 0.41 12.72
C VAL A 137 -6.69 -0.05 14.18
N PHE A 138 -6.49 -1.35 14.41
CA PHE A 138 -6.43 -1.92 15.76
C PHE A 138 -5.28 -1.35 16.60
N LEU A 139 -4.11 -1.11 15.98
CA LEU A 139 -2.94 -0.52 16.65
C LEU A 139 -3.14 0.97 16.98
N SER A 140 -3.97 1.67 16.20
CA SER A 140 -4.28 3.09 16.42
C SER A 140 -5.32 3.31 17.53
N ASP A 141 -6.21 2.33 17.73
CA ASP A 141 -7.27 2.39 18.73
C ASP A 141 -6.83 1.92 20.12
N ARG A 142 -5.62 1.36 20.26
CA ARG A 142 -5.09 0.99 21.58
C ARG A 142 -4.92 2.26 22.42
N PRO A 143 -5.66 2.42 23.55
CA PRO A 143 -5.39 3.51 24.47
C PRO A 143 -3.94 3.37 24.93
N GLY A 144 -3.18 4.46 24.88
CA GLY A 144 -1.82 4.48 25.38
C GLY A 144 -1.78 3.91 26.79
N GLY A 145 -1.00 2.84 26.98
CA GLY A 145 -0.57 2.39 28.30
C GLY A 145 0.21 3.50 29.04
N PRO A 146 0.55 3.25 30.30
CA PRO A 146 0.16 4.01 31.48
C PRO A 146 0.88 5.37 31.60
N ASP A 147 0.44 6.39 30.88
CA ASP A 147 0.93 7.79 31.06
C ASP A 147 -0.22 8.81 30.94
N ARG A 148 -1.38 8.47 31.50
CA ARG A 148 -2.42 9.45 31.86
C ARG A 148 -2.54 9.48 33.38
N ALA A 149 -1.58 10.12 34.02
CA ALA A 149 -1.63 10.58 35.41
C ALA A 149 -1.68 12.11 35.41
#